data_AF-A0A0A6VBN0-F1
#
_entry.id   AF-A0A0A6VBN0-F1
#
_cell.length_a   1.000
_cell.length_b   1.000
_cell.length_c   1.000
_cell.angle_alpha   90.00
_cell.angle_beta   90.00
_cell.angle_gamma   90.00
#
_symmetry.space_group_name_H-M   'P 1'
#
loop_
_entity.id
_entity.type
_entity.pdbx_description
1 polymer ?
#
loop_
_entity_poly.entity_id
_entity_poly.type
_entity_poly.pdbx_seq_one_letter_code
_entity_poly.pdbx_strand_id
1 'polypeptide(L)'
;MVYRDLRSFLKKLEEEGQLIHVTQQVNPEPDLGSAARAVNNLGDQSPALLFHNIHGYRTEKVVLNVIGSWPNHALMMGLPKNTPVKEQFHEFARRWNHYPVQVERVDTAPFHANKITEDINLFDVLPLFRLNSKDSGCFIDKACVISRDLDDPENFGKQNVGIYRLQVKGKDKLGIQPIPTHDIGIHLRIAEERGENLPVTIAIGNDPVITTISGSPLTYEQSEYEMAGAIQGEPYRIVRSKHSNLDVPWGAEVVLEGEIIAGEREFEGPFGEFTGSYSDARLQPIIKIKAIYHRDNPIFEHLYLGVSWTEMDYMTSINTCVPLYQQLKEAFPEVQAVNAMYTQGLVAIISTKTRFGGFAKAIGMRAMTTPHGLGYCKLVIVVDDFIDPFNLPQVMWALSTRVAPDQDLIMIPNASVLSLDPSSQPPGITHKLIIDATTPKAPESRSNFAPSVEAPRDTKKWENILKNLIKK
;
A
#
# COMPACT_ATOMS: atom_id res chain seq x y z
N MET A 1 -20.09 2.87 9.22
CA MET A 1 -18.65 2.61 9.00
C MET A 1 -18.55 1.13 8.99
N VAL A 2 -17.66 0.55 8.18
CA VAL A 2 -17.31 -0.85 8.45
C VAL A 2 -16.57 -0.91 9.81
N TYR A 3 -15.56 -0.06 10.03
CA TYR A 3 -14.84 0.10 11.31
C TYR A 3 -14.52 1.57 11.58
N ARG A 4 -14.52 1.99 12.86
CA ARG A 4 -14.29 3.40 13.24
C ARG A 4 -12.83 3.76 13.47
N ASP A 5 -12.03 2.76 13.81
CA ASP A 5 -10.64 2.89 14.24
C ASP A 5 -9.95 1.51 14.16
N LEU A 6 -8.64 1.48 14.41
CA LEU A 6 -7.87 0.23 14.50
C LEU A 6 -8.50 -0.77 15.46
N ARG A 7 -8.92 -0.32 16.66
CA ARG A 7 -9.46 -1.18 17.72
C ARG A 7 -10.73 -1.93 17.30
N SER A 8 -11.65 -1.26 16.62
CA SER A 8 -12.86 -1.89 16.09
C SER A 8 -12.58 -2.87 14.95
N PHE A 9 -11.54 -2.62 14.13
CA PHE A 9 -11.09 -3.60 13.14
C PHE A 9 -10.45 -4.83 13.79
N LEU A 10 -9.56 -4.65 14.78
CA LEU A 10 -8.95 -5.76 15.51
C LEU A 10 -10.01 -6.67 16.17
N LYS A 11 -11.07 -6.07 16.74
CA LYS A 11 -12.20 -6.83 17.26
C LYS A 11 -12.85 -7.70 16.18
N LYS A 12 -13.03 -7.17 14.96
CA LYS A 12 -13.57 -7.97 13.86
C LYS A 12 -12.63 -9.08 13.42
N LEU A 13 -11.31 -8.82 13.40
CA LEU A 13 -10.33 -9.87 13.12
C LEU A 13 -10.42 -10.98 14.18
N GLU A 14 -10.58 -10.64 15.46
CA GLU A 14 -10.80 -11.63 16.54
C GLU A 14 -12.07 -12.47 16.29
N GLU A 15 -13.20 -11.82 16.01
CA GLU A 15 -14.48 -12.49 15.72
C GLU A 15 -14.40 -13.47 14.53
N GLU A 16 -13.54 -13.18 13.56
CA GLU A 16 -13.37 -13.97 12.33
C GLU A 16 -12.23 -15.01 12.42
N GLY A 17 -11.54 -15.09 13.57
CA GLY A 17 -10.38 -15.96 13.74
C GLY A 17 -9.17 -15.53 12.91
N GLN A 18 -9.01 -14.23 12.73
CA GLN A 18 -7.93 -13.55 12.00
C GLN A 18 -7.06 -12.67 12.90
N LEU A 19 -7.16 -12.80 14.22
CA LEU A 19 -6.29 -12.17 15.20
C LEU A 19 -5.78 -13.20 16.21
N ILE A 20 -4.47 -13.24 16.43
CA ILE A 20 -3.84 -14.04 17.48
C ILE A 20 -3.35 -13.12 18.58
N HIS A 21 -3.69 -13.45 19.82
CA HIS A 21 -3.20 -12.75 21.00
C HIS A 21 -1.94 -13.45 21.53
N VAL A 22 -0.82 -12.75 21.53
CA VAL A 22 0.46 -13.21 22.08
C VAL A 22 0.61 -12.65 23.49
N THR A 23 0.43 -13.51 24.50
CA THR A 23 0.43 -13.13 25.92
C THR A 23 1.72 -13.49 26.65
N GLN A 24 2.53 -14.41 26.09
CA GLN A 24 3.88 -14.66 26.59
C GLN A 24 4.73 -13.40 26.48
N GLN A 25 5.65 -13.20 27.44
CA GLN A 25 6.57 -12.08 27.35
C GLN A 25 7.51 -12.27 26.14
N VAL A 26 7.67 -11.21 25.36
CA VAL A 26 8.60 -11.15 24.21
C VAL A 26 9.58 -10.00 24.39
N ASN A 27 10.77 -10.12 23.81
CA ASN A 27 11.69 -9.01 23.68
C ASN A 27 11.33 -8.15 22.47
N PRO A 28 11.53 -6.82 22.50
CA PRO A 28 11.36 -5.98 21.32
C PRO A 28 12.21 -6.47 20.13
N GLU A 29 13.47 -6.85 20.39
CA GLU A 29 14.38 -7.48 19.44
C GLU A 29 14.93 -8.78 20.04
N PRO A 30 14.96 -9.91 19.31
CA PRO A 30 14.54 -10.09 17.91
C PRO A 30 13.08 -10.53 17.73
N ASP A 31 12.30 -10.71 18.80
CA ASP A 31 11.05 -11.48 18.74
C ASP A 31 9.97 -10.82 17.88
N LEU A 32 9.76 -9.49 18.00
CA LEU A 32 8.73 -8.80 17.22
C LEU A 32 9.01 -8.86 15.72
N GLY A 33 10.22 -8.50 15.28
CA GLY A 33 10.61 -8.60 13.87
C GLY A 33 10.59 -10.03 13.34
N SER A 34 11.00 -11.01 14.16
CA SER A 34 10.95 -12.44 13.81
C SER A 34 9.52 -12.93 13.65
N ALA A 35 8.61 -12.54 14.54
CA ALA A 35 7.20 -12.89 14.44
C ALA A 35 6.54 -12.22 13.23
N ALA A 36 6.88 -10.96 12.96
CA ALA A 36 6.46 -10.21 11.78
C ALA A 36 6.85 -10.93 10.49
N ARG A 37 8.07 -11.48 10.41
CA ARG A 37 8.47 -12.31 9.26
C ARG A 37 7.78 -13.68 9.26
N ALA A 38 7.68 -14.33 10.42
CA ALA A 38 7.17 -15.69 10.52
C ALA A 38 5.70 -15.82 10.10
N VAL A 39 4.86 -14.85 10.47
CA VAL A 39 3.42 -14.87 10.13
C VAL A 39 3.19 -14.83 8.63
N ASN A 40 4.01 -14.09 7.88
CA ASN A 40 3.97 -14.03 6.42
C ASN A 40 4.31 -15.39 5.76
N ASN A 41 5.14 -16.22 6.39
CA ASN A 41 5.46 -17.56 5.88
C ASN A 41 4.31 -18.56 6.03
N LEU A 42 3.23 -18.22 6.75
CA LEU A 42 2.05 -19.08 6.93
C LEU A 42 1.10 -19.04 5.72
N GLY A 43 1.36 -18.16 4.75
CA GLY A 43 0.58 -18.04 3.52
C GLY A 43 -0.44 -16.90 3.55
N ASP A 44 -1.31 -16.87 2.55
CA ASP A 44 -2.18 -15.72 2.24
C ASP A 44 -3.45 -15.61 3.09
N GLN A 45 -3.60 -16.51 4.06
CA GLN A 45 -4.65 -16.54 5.08
C GLN A 45 -4.11 -16.18 6.47
N SER A 46 -2.91 -15.61 6.54
CA SER A 46 -2.22 -15.36 7.80
C SER A 46 -2.99 -14.34 8.68
N PRO A 47 -3.06 -14.57 10.01
CA PRO A 47 -3.76 -13.67 10.91
C PRO A 47 -2.89 -12.46 11.28
N ALA A 48 -3.52 -11.43 11.86
CA ALA A 48 -2.82 -10.39 12.59
C ALA A 48 -2.30 -10.94 13.93
N LEU A 49 -1.25 -10.31 14.48
CA LEU A 49 -0.67 -10.67 15.77
C LEU A 49 -0.73 -9.48 16.72
N LEU A 50 -1.35 -9.64 17.89
CA LEU A 50 -1.42 -8.62 18.94
C LEU A 50 -0.62 -9.04 20.17
N PHE A 51 0.45 -8.32 20.46
CA PHE A 51 1.36 -8.55 21.57
C PHE A 51 0.97 -7.71 22.78
N HIS A 52 0.78 -8.37 23.93
CA HIS A 52 0.35 -7.70 25.17
C HIS A 52 1.46 -7.52 26.20
N ASN A 53 2.56 -8.27 26.09
CA ASN A 53 3.62 -8.29 27.09
C ASN A 53 5.00 -8.19 26.41
N ILE A 54 5.49 -6.96 26.29
CA ILE A 54 6.75 -6.66 25.61
C ILE A 54 7.74 -6.18 26.68
N HIS A 55 8.89 -6.83 26.77
CA HIS A 55 9.93 -6.49 27.75
C HIS A 55 10.34 -5.01 27.61
N GLY A 56 10.34 -4.29 28.73
CA GLY A 56 10.66 -2.85 28.77
C GLY A 56 9.46 -1.91 28.58
N TYR A 57 8.32 -2.42 28.12
CA TYR A 57 7.08 -1.66 27.93
C TYR A 57 6.01 -2.08 28.94
N ARG A 58 5.15 -1.14 29.34
CA ARG A 58 4.21 -1.36 30.46
C ARG A 58 2.77 -1.49 29.98
N THR A 59 2.35 -0.59 29.09
CA THR A 59 0.94 -0.49 28.67
C THR A 59 0.76 -0.57 27.17
N GLU A 60 1.84 -0.35 26.44
CA GLU A 60 1.88 -0.25 24.99
C GLU A 60 1.77 -1.64 24.40
N LYS A 61 0.88 -1.79 23.41
CA LYS A 61 0.73 -3.04 22.66
C LYS A 61 1.34 -2.86 21.29
N VAL A 62 1.88 -3.93 20.72
CA VAL A 62 2.28 -3.96 19.32
C VAL A 62 1.33 -4.85 18.55
N VAL A 63 0.85 -4.37 17.41
CA VAL A 63 0.10 -5.19 16.47
C VAL A 63 0.81 -5.24 15.13
N LEU A 64 0.88 -6.45 14.56
CA LEU A 64 1.57 -6.74 13.30
C LEU A 64 0.60 -7.44 12.34
N ASN A 65 0.86 -7.33 11.03
CA ASN A 65 0.16 -8.12 10.00
C ASN A 65 -1.35 -7.84 9.93
N VAL A 66 -1.77 -6.61 10.25
CA VAL A 66 -3.18 -6.20 10.31
C VAL A 66 -3.83 -6.29 8.93
N ILE A 67 -3.14 -5.85 7.88
CA ILE A 67 -3.60 -5.95 6.47
C ILE A 67 -2.69 -6.92 5.72
N GLY A 68 -2.31 -8.02 6.37
CA GLY A 68 -1.31 -8.96 5.89
C GLY A 68 -1.83 -10.21 5.18
N SER A 69 -3.10 -10.21 4.77
CA SER A 69 -3.73 -11.38 4.15
C SER A 69 -4.97 -10.99 3.34
N TRP A 70 -5.38 -11.86 2.39
CA TRP A 70 -6.60 -11.64 1.62
C TRP A 70 -7.88 -11.68 2.45
N PRO A 71 -8.00 -12.52 3.49
CA PRO A 71 -9.08 -12.41 4.47
C PRO A 71 -9.16 -11.06 5.14
N ASN A 72 -8.04 -10.53 5.64
CA ASN A 72 -8.03 -9.23 6.32
C ASN A 72 -8.40 -8.11 5.35
N HIS A 73 -7.96 -8.19 4.10
CA HIS A 73 -8.33 -7.23 3.07
C HIS A 73 -9.83 -7.30 2.71
N ALA A 74 -10.43 -8.49 2.64
CA ALA A 74 -11.88 -8.64 2.47
C ALA A 74 -12.63 -8.04 3.65
N LEU A 75 -12.21 -8.36 4.87
CA LEU A 75 -12.81 -7.86 6.10
C LEU A 75 -12.68 -6.34 6.20
N MET A 76 -11.54 -5.74 5.84
CA MET A 76 -11.37 -4.28 5.79
C MET A 76 -12.49 -3.61 4.97
N MET A 77 -12.92 -4.22 3.87
CA MET A 77 -14.01 -3.73 3.03
C MET A 77 -15.41 -4.14 3.52
N GLY A 78 -15.53 -4.87 4.63
CA GLY A 78 -16.79 -5.40 5.14
C GLY A 78 -17.33 -6.59 4.35
N LEU A 79 -16.47 -7.27 3.59
CA LEU A 79 -16.81 -8.46 2.82
C LEU A 79 -16.57 -9.73 3.66
N PRO A 80 -17.22 -10.87 3.32
CA PRO A 80 -16.88 -12.15 3.91
C PRO A 80 -15.38 -12.45 3.75
N LYS A 81 -14.73 -13.01 4.78
CA LYS A 81 -13.29 -13.29 4.77
C LYS A 81 -12.82 -14.21 3.62
N ASN A 82 -13.72 -15.02 3.07
CA ASN A 82 -13.43 -15.94 1.97
C ASN A 82 -13.75 -15.34 0.59
N THR A 83 -14.03 -14.03 0.49
CA THR A 83 -14.29 -13.38 -0.80
C THR A 83 -13.07 -13.50 -1.72
N PRO A 84 -13.22 -14.06 -2.94
CA PRO A 84 -12.11 -14.20 -3.89
C PRO A 84 -11.44 -12.86 -4.21
N VAL A 85 -10.11 -12.89 -4.38
CA VAL A 85 -9.30 -11.68 -4.66
C VAL A 85 -9.81 -10.87 -5.85
N LYS A 86 -10.26 -11.55 -6.91
CA LYS A 86 -10.87 -10.90 -8.08
C LYS A 86 -12.14 -10.12 -7.73
N GLU A 87 -12.99 -10.67 -6.86
CA GLU A 87 -14.19 -9.99 -6.38
C GLU A 87 -13.84 -8.80 -5.47
N GLN A 88 -12.84 -8.96 -4.60
CA GLN A 88 -12.29 -7.87 -3.79
C GLN A 88 -11.79 -6.71 -4.66
N PHE A 89 -11.05 -7.01 -5.72
CA PHE A 89 -10.56 -6.03 -6.69
C PHE A 89 -11.71 -5.26 -7.36
N HIS A 90 -12.74 -5.97 -7.86
CA HIS A 90 -13.88 -5.32 -8.50
C HIS A 90 -14.72 -4.50 -7.52
N GLU A 91 -14.87 -4.95 -6.28
CA GLU A 91 -15.57 -4.18 -5.25
C GLU A 91 -14.81 -2.90 -4.90
N PHE A 92 -13.48 -2.99 -4.73
CA PHE A 92 -12.65 -1.82 -4.49
C PHE A 92 -12.73 -0.84 -5.67
N ALA A 93 -12.66 -1.33 -6.92
CA ALA A 93 -12.83 -0.50 -8.12
C ALA A 93 -14.22 0.15 -8.21
N ARG A 94 -15.28 -0.56 -7.79
CA ARG A 94 -16.64 -0.01 -7.72
C ARG A 94 -16.72 1.13 -6.71
N ARG A 95 -16.15 0.95 -5.51
CA ARG A 95 -16.15 1.97 -4.46
C ARG A 95 -15.27 3.17 -4.79
N TRP A 96 -14.13 2.94 -5.45
CA TRP A 96 -13.25 3.99 -5.97
C TRP A 96 -14.03 5.00 -6.83
N ASN A 97 -14.95 4.52 -7.65
CA ASN A 97 -15.78 5.37 -8.52
C ASN A 97 -16.84 6.21 -7.79
N HIS A 98 -16.98 6.07 -6.47
CA HIS A 98 -17.83 6.96 -5.66
C HIS A 98 -17.09 8.20 -5.14
N TYR A 99 -15.78 8.31 -5.38
CA TYR A 99 -15.03 9.51 -5.06
C TYR A 99 -15.61 10.75 -5.79
N PRO A 100 -15.69 11.93 -5.14
CA PRO A 100 -15.36 12.19 -3.73
C PRO A 100 -16.53 11.93 -2.77
N VAL A 101 -16.21 11.48 -1.54
CA VAL A 101 -17.17 11.42 -0.43
C VAL A 101 -16.80 12.47 0.61
N GLN A 102 -17.72 13.39 0.90
CA GLN A 102 -17.47 14.45 1.88
C GLN A 102 -17.10 13.89 3.27
N VAL A 103 -16.08 14.47 3.87
CA VAL A 103 -15.58 14.10 5.21
C VAL A 103 -16.50 14.57 6.34
N GLU A 104 -16.49 13.84 7.46
CA GLU A 104 -17.14 14.25 8.70
C GLU A 104 -16.09 14.95 9.60
N ARG A 105 -16.27 16.24 9.84
CA ARG A 105 -15.39 17.02 10.74
C ARG A 105 -15.91 16.93 12.17
N VAL A 106 -15.02 16.61 13.10
CA VAL A 106 -15.33 16.51 14.53
C VAL A 106 -14.34 17.31 15.38
N ASP A 107 -14.78 17.78 16.55
CA ASP A 107 -13.97 18.66 17.40
C ASP A 107 -12.99 17.91 18.31
N THR A 108 -13.27 16.64 18.59
CA THR A 108 -12.48 15.83 19.52
C THR A 108 -12.26 14.41 18.99
N ALA A 109 -11.11 13.84 19.32
CA ALA A 109 -10.72 12.49 18.95
C ALA A 109 -10.21 11.70 20.18
N PRO A 110 -10.25 10.36 20.15
CA PRO A 110 -9.81 9.53 21.25
C PRO A 110 -8.36 9.77 21.70
N PHE A 111 -7.46 10.14 20.78
CA PHE A 111 -6.07 10.42 21.12
C PHE A 111 -5.87 11.69 21.96
N HIS A 112 -6.89 12.55 22.11
CA HIS A 112 -6.83 13.69 23.03
C HIS A 112 -6.89 13.30 24.51
N ALA A 113 -6.99 12.01 24.85
CA ALA A 113 -6.98 11.53 26.23
C ALA A 113 -5.69 11.93 26.97
N ASN A 114 -4.54 11.86 26.28
CA ASN A 114 -3.24 12.22 26.84
C ASN A 114 -2.54 13.23 25.92
N LYS A 115 -1.79 14.14 26.52
CA LYS A 115 -1.03 15.19 25.83
C LYS A 115 0.33 15.39 26.49
N ILE A 116 1.40 15.42 25.69
CA ILE A 116 2.77 15.70 26.10
C ILE A 116 3.31 16.84 25.22
N THR A 117 3.71 17.95 25.83
CA THR A 117 4.28 19.13 25.15
C THR A 117 5.61 19.60 25.74
N GLU A 118 6.00 19.02 26.87
CA GLU A 118 7.26 19.30 27.56
C GLU A 118 8.00 17.97 27.74
N ASP A 119 9.33 18.02 27.81
CA ASP A 119 10.19 16.82 27.96
C ASP A 119 9.88 15.68 26.99
N ILE A 120 9.56 16.03 25.73
CA ILE A 120 9.16 15.08 24.69
C ILE A 120 10.20 13.98 24.55
N ASN A 121 9.74 12.75 24.69
CA ASN A 121 10.54 11.55 24.53
C ASN A 121 9.74 10.43 23.86
N LEU A 122 10.00 10.22 22.57
CA LEU A 122 9.36 9.20 21.75
C LEU A 122 9.53 7.78 22.33
N PHE A 123 10.65 7.51 23.01
CA PHE A 123 10.93 6.21 23.61
C PHE A 123 10.02 5.87 24.80
N ASP A 124 9.37 6.86 25.40
CA ASP A 124 8.45 6.66 26.52
C ASP A 124 7.02 6.33 26.07
N VAL A 125 6.70 6.57 24.78
CA VAL A 125 5.34 6.41 24.23
C VAL A 125 5.26 5.30 23.18
N LEU A 126 6.30 5.13 22.38
CA LEU A 126 6.31 4.20 21.25
C LEU A 126 7.14 2.94 21.58
N PRO A 127 6.58 1.73 21.41
CA PRO A 127 7.35 0.51 21.48
C PRO A 127 8.23 0.32 20.24
N LEU A 128 9.36 1.02 20.23
CA LEU A 128 10.32 1.10 19.13
C LEU A 128 11.28 -0.09 19.12
N PHE A 129 11.38 -0.77 17.98
CA PHE A 129 12.33 -1.84 17.76
C PHE A 129 12.90 -1.78 16.34
N ARG A 130 13.99 -2.52 16.10
CA ARG A 130 14.59 -2.71 14.78
C ARG A 130 13.90 -3.88 14.09
N LEU A 131 13.45 -3.65 12.86
CA LEU A 131 12.72 -4.66 12.09
C LEU A 131 13.66 -5.68 11.46
N ASN A 132 14.74 -5.21 10.84
CA ASN A 132 15.76 -6.04 10.21
C ASN A 132 17.14 -5.83 10.84
N SER A 133 17.96 -6.88 10.79
CA SER A 133 19.24 -6.96 11.50
C SER A 133 20.29 -5.92 11.07
N LYS A 134 20.19 -5.34 9.86
CA LYS A 134 21.08 -4.26 9.40
C LYS A 134 20.38 -2.91 9.30
N ASP A 135 19.14 -2.78 9.77
CA ASP A 135 18.51 -1.47 9.86
C ASP A 135 19.31 -0.58 10.80
N SER A 136 19.55 0.67 10.41
CA SER A 136 20.36 1.63 11.16
C SER A 136 19.78 2.06 12.51
N GLY A 137 18.51 1.76 12.78
CA GLY A 137 17.82 2.09 14.03
C GLY A 137 16.36 1.67 13.98
N CYS A 138 15.58 2.16 14.93
CA CYS A 138 14.13 1.94 14.95
C CYS A 138 13.44 2.87 13.94
N PHE A 139 12.40 2.36 13.30
CA PHE A 139 11.59 3.10 12.34
C PHE A 139 10.13 3.07 12.75
N ILE A 140 9.41 4.16 12.49
CA ILE A 140 7.96 4.13 12.39
C ILE A 140 7.67 3.83 10.93
N ASP A 141 7.21 2.62 10.64
CA ASP A 141 7.08 2.10 9.26
C ASP A 141 5.66 2.14 8.70
N LYS A 142 4.65 2.29 9.57
CA LYS A 142 3.23 2.35 9.20
C LYS A 142 2.52 3.55 9.84
N ALA A 143 2.84 4.74 9.35
CA ALA A 143 2.21 5.99 9.78
C ALA A 143 1.73 6.84 8.61
N CYS A 144 0.55 7.44 8.77
CA CYS A 144 0.05 8.47 7.88
C CYS A 144 0.73 9.80 8.25
N VAL A 145 1.60 10.31 7.39
CA VAL A 145 2.22 11.64 7.53
C VAL A 145 1.41 12.63 6.72
N ILE A 146 0.92 13.65 7.42
CA ILE A 146 0.09 14.71 6.88
C ILE A 146 0.94 15.96 6.66
N SER A 147 0.79 16.58 5.49
CA SER A 147 1.37 17.89 5.15
C SER A 147 0.43 18.63 4.19
N ARG A 148 0.60 19.94 4.02
CA ARG A 148 -0.24 20.75 3.14
C ARG A 148 0.60 21.70 2.30
N ASP A 149 0.14 21.95 1.08
CA ASP A 149 0.67 22.98 0.21
C ASP A 149 0.60 24.37 0.90
N LEU A 150 1.76 25.03 1.02
CA LEU A 150 1.88 26.35 1.64
C LEU A 150 1.49 27.50 0.69
N ASP A 151 1.42 27.25 -0.62
CA ASP A 151 0.91 28.21 -1.61
C ASP A 151 -0.62 28.28 -1.60
N ASP A 152 -1.30 27.24 -1.12
CA ASP A 152 -2.76 27.13 -1.13
C ASP A 152 -3.31 26.44 0.14
N PRO A 153 -3.09 27.02 1.34
CA PRO A 153 -3.35 26.36 2.62
C PRO A 153 -4.84 26.16 2.95
N GLU A 154 -5.74 26.84 2.25
CA GLU A 154 -7.19 26.70 2.42
C GLU A 154 -7.79 25.57 1.55
N ASN A 155 -7.03 25.09 0.56
CA ASN A 155 -7.47 24.01 -0.32
C ASN A 155 -7.31 22.65 0.37
N PHE A 156 -8.46 22.07 0.74
CA PHE A 156 -8.51 20.77 1.40
C PHE A 156 -7.90 19.63 0.56
N GLY A 157 -8.05 19.69 -0.77
CA GLY A 157 -7.53 18.68 -1.69
C GLY A 157 -6.01 18.68 -1.83
N LYS A 158 -5.35 19.77 -1.44
CA LYS A 158 -3.87 19.91 -1.42
C LYS A 158 -3.25 19.60 -0.06
N GLN A 159 -4.00 18.93 0.82
CA GLN A 159 -3.44 18.26 1.96
C GLN A 159 -3.14 16.81 1.60
N ASN A 160 -1.88 16.42 1.69
CA ASN A 160 -1.44 15.04 1.45
C ASN A 160 -1.51 14.24 2.73
N VAL A 161 -2.00 12.99 2.64
CA VAL A 161 -1.86 11.96 3.67
C VAL A 161 -1.10 10.79 3.07
N GLY A 162 0.21 10.70 3.35
CA GLY A 162 1.08 9.69 2.75
C GLY A 162 1.68 8.72 3.76
N ILE A 163 2.03 7.51 3.33
CA ILE A 163 2.86 6.59 4.13
C ILE A 163 4.34 6.84 3.86
N TYR A 164 5.09 7.19 4.89
CA TYR A 164 6.55 7.34 4.83
C TYR A 164 7.18 6.68 6.03
N ARG A 165 8.31 5.98 5.82
CA ARG A 165 9.12 5.51 6.94
C ARG A 165 9.74 6.70 7.65
N LEU A 166 9.80 6.61 8.97
CA LEU A 166 10.39 7.65 9.82
C LEU A 166 11.44 7.02 10.72
N GLN A 167 12.71 7.35 10.52
CA GLN A 167 13.76 6.87 11.41
C GLN A 167 13.71 7.64 12.73
N VAL A 168 13.71 6.94 13.86
CA VAL A 168 13.85 7.59 15.17
C VAL A 168 15.31 7.98 15.40
N LYS A 169 15.58 9.28 15.54
CA LYS A 169 16.95 9.85 15.63
C LYS A 169 17.26 10.38 17.03
N GLY A 170 16.29 10.47 17.92
CA GLY A 170 16.42 10.99 19.26
C GLY A 170 15.09 11.08 19.99
N LYS A 171 15.07 11.74 21.15
CA LYS A 171 13.87 11.88 22.00
C LYS A 171 12.72 12.62 21.30
N ASP A 172 13.02 13.60 20.46
CA ASP A 172 12.07 14.50 19.81
C ASP A 172 12.32 14.63 18.29
N LYS A 173 13.14 13.75 17.72
CA LYS A 173 13.71 13.92 16.38
C LYS A 173 13.49 12.68 15.53
N LEU A 174 12.95 12.87 14.33
CA LEU A 174 12.80 11.84 13.31
C LEU A 174 13.55 12.22 12.03
N GLY A 175 13.90 11.24 11.21
CA GLY A 175 14.31 11.43 9.81
C GLY A 175 13.21 10.93 8.89
N ILE A 176 12.95 11.62 7.78
CA ILE A 176 11.92 11.26 6.80
C ILE A 176 12.49 11.28 5.39
N GLN A 177 12.07 10.34 4.53
CA GLN A 177 12.41 10.35 3.11
C GLN A 177 11.23 10.86 2.25
N PRO A 178 11.17 12.16 1.93
CA PRO A 178 10.20 12.69 0.97
C PRO A 178 10.78 12.59 -0.44
N ILE A 179 10.23 11.67 -1.25
CA ILE A 179 10.61 11.59 -2.66
C ILE A 179 10.11 12.87 -3.37
N PRO A 180 10.94 13.57 -4.17
CA PRO A 180 10.56 14.86 -4.77
C PRO A 180 9.31 14.85 -5.65
N THR A 181 8.93 13.67 -6.17
CA THR A 181 7.74 13.48 -7.00
C THR A 181 6.48 13.18 -6.19
N HIS A 182 6.58 12.97 -4.87
CA HIS A 182 5.43 12.83 -3.98
C HIS A 182 5.01 14.20 -3.46
N ASP A 183 3.75 14.35 -3.07
CA ASP A 183 3.18 15.63 -2.66
C ASP A 183 3.92 16.24 -1.47
N ILE A 184 4.30 15.47 -0.45
CA ILE A 184 5.15 15.97 0.65
C ILE A 184 6.51 16.52 0.17
N GLY A 185 7.07 15.96 -0.91
CA GLY A 185 8.31 16.44 -1.52
C GLY A 185 8.10 17.77 -2.23
N ILE A 186 6.94 17.97 -2.87
CA ILE A 186 6.52 19.24 -3.45
C ILE A 186 6.31 20.28 -2.35
N HIS A 187 5.56 19.94 -1.28
CA HIS A 187 5.31 20.81 -0.14
C HIS A 187 6.63 21.23 0.54
N LEU A 188 7.57 20.29 0.71
CA LEU A 188 8.86 20.58 1.32
C LEU A 188 9.69 21.51 0.46
N ARG A 189 9.73 21.31 -0.87
CA ARG A 189 10.41 22.23 -1.79
C ARG A 189 9.88 23.65 -1.64
N ILE A 190 8.56 23.83 -1.61
CA ILE A 190 7.92 25.14 -1.44
C ILE A 190 8.33 25.78 -0.10
N ALA A 191 8.30 25.00 0.99
CA ALA A 191 8.72 25.48 2.31
C ALA A 191 10.18 25.94 2.32
N GLU A 192 11.08 25.16 1.72
CA GLU A 192 12.50 25.50 1.64
C GLU A 192 12.79 26.72 0.76
N GLU A 193 12.10 26.86 -0.37
CA GLU A 193 12.19 28.05 -1.23
C GLU A 193 11.74 29.33 -0.50
N ARG A 194 10.82 29.19 0.46
CA ARG A 194 10.38 30.28 1.34
C ARG A 194 11.28 30.51 2.56
N GLY A 195 12.20 29.58 2.85
CA GLY A 195 12.98 29.60 4.09
C GLY A 195 12.14 29.32 5.34
N GLU A 196 11.04 28.58 5.19
CA GLU A 196 10.09 28.22 6.25
C GLU A 196 10.13 26.71 6.52
N ASN A 197 9.93 26.30 7.78
CA ASN A 197 9.74 24.89 8.10
C ASN A 197 8.38 24.40 7.58
N LEU A 198 8.28 23.13 7.18
CA LEU A 198 7.01 22.53 6.74
C LEU A 198 6.29 21.90 7.95
N PRO A 199 5.11 22.40 8.37
CA PRO A 199 4.32 21.73 9.41
C PRO A 199 3.92 20.32 8.98
N VAL A 200 4.05 19.37 9.90
CA VAL A 200 3.63 17.98 9.69
C VAL A 200 2.91 17.42 10.90
N THR A 201 2.00 16.50 10.64
CA THR A 201 1.38 15.66 11.67
C THR A 201 1.55 14.20 11.27
N ILE A 202 1.90 13.34 12.23
CA ILE A 202 2.13 11.92 12.00
C ILE A 202 1.10 11.14 12.82
N ALA A 203 0.20 10.43 12.15
CA ALA A 203 -0.83 9.61 12.79
C ALA A 203 -0.46 8.13 12.71
N ILE A 204 -0.48 7.46 13.86
CA ILE A 204 0.01 6.09 14.05
C ILE A 204 -1.11 5.22 14.62
N GLY A 205 -1.22 3.97 14.14
CA GLY A 205 -2.27 3.04 14.54
C GLY A 205 -3.64 3.51 14.06
N ASN A 206 -3.77 3.68 12.75
CA ASN A 206 -4.99 4.18 12.12
C ASN A 206 -5.92 3.01 11.74
N ASP A 207 -7.15 3.31 11.31
CA ASP A 207 -7.97 2.29 10.68
C ASP A 207 -7.30 1.77 9.39
N PRO A 208 -7.63 0.54 8.95
CA PRO A 208 -6.97 -0.07 7.80
C PRO A 208 -7.26 0.64 6.47
N VAL A 209 -8.41 1.34 6.34
CA VAL A 209 -8.80 1.97 5.07
C VAL A 209 -7.93 3.19 4.82
N ILE A 210 -7.80 4.12 5.77
CA ILE A 210 -6.95 5.31 5.53
C ILE A 210 -5.49 4.91 5.31
N THR A 211 -5.01 3.89 6.03
CA THR A 211 -3.64 3.42 5.87
C THR A 211 -3.41 2.83 4.48
N THR A 212 -4.38 2.09 3.96
CA THR A 212 -4.36 1.60 2.57
C THR A 212 -4.41 2.78 1.59
N ILE A 213 -5.32 3.74 1.78
CA ILE A 213 -5.53 4.84 0.83
C ILE A 213 -4.38 5.85 0.82
N SER A 214 -3.68 6.02 1.94
CA SER A 214 -2.49 6.88 2.04
C SER A 214 -1.31 6.41 1.17
N GLY A 215 -1.37 5.19 0.62
CA GLY A 215 -0.41 4.70 -0.38
C GLY A 215 -0.90 4.79 -1.82
N SER A 216 -2.05 5.42 -2.08
CA SER A 216 -2.68 5.40 -3.42
C SER A 216 -2.14 6.51 -4.31
N PRO A 217 -2.01 6.27 -5.63
CA PRO A 217 -1.67 7.31 -6.60
C PRO A 217 -2.88 8.20 -6.92
N LEU A 218 -3.37 8.95 -5.93
CA LEU A 218 -4.33 10.03 -6.15
C LEU A 218 -3.63 11.22 -6.83
N THR A 219 -4.40 12.07 -7.50
CA THR A 219 -3.86 13.32 -8.06
C THR A 219 -3.66 14.36 -6.97
N TYR A 220 -2.76 15.32 -7.17
CA TYR A 220 -2.38 16.37 -6.20
C TYR A 220 -3.53 17.17 -5.56
N GLU A 221 -4.71 17.22 -6.18
CA GLU A 221 -5.88 17.94 -5.66
C GLU A 221 -6.99 17.00 -5.12
N GLN A 222 -6.72 15.70 -5.02
CA GLN A 222 -7.65 14.70 -4.51
C GLN A 222 -7.32 14.32 -3.08
N SER A 223 -8.30 14.40 -2.18
CA SER A 223 -8.10 14.04 -0.78
C SER A 223 -8.14 12.53 -0.54
N GLU A 224 -7.14 12.00 0.17
CA GLU A 224 -7.14 10.62 0.66
C GLU A 224 -8.29 10.36 1.64
N TYR A 225 -8.75 11.37 2.38
CA TYR A 225 -9.88 11.20 3.29
C TYR A 225 -11.20 11.03 2.55
N GLU A 226 -11.40 11.78 1.47
CA GLU A 226 -12.61 11.62 0.64
C GLU A 226 -12.60 10.29 -0.09
N MET A 227 -11.42 9.82 -0.53
CA MET A 227 -11.26 8.49 -1.11
C MET A 227 -11.45 7.39 -0.06
N ALA A 228 -10.90 7.54 1.14
CA ALA A 228 -11.15 6.62 2.25
C ALA A 228 -12.65 6.55 2.56
N GLY A 229 -13.36 7.68 2.50
CA GLY A 229 -14.81 7.73 2.62
C GLY A 229 -15.53 6.91 1.54
N ALA A 230 -15.08 7.02 0.29
CA ALA A 230 -15.60 6.23 -0.83
C ALA A 230 -15.38 4.72 -0.63
N ILE A 231 -14.19 4.32 -0.20
CA ILE A 231 -13.83 2.91 0.02
C ILE A 231 -14.51 2.28 1.23
N GLN A 232 -14.68 3.01 2.33
CA GLN A 232 -15.42 2.51 3.50
C GLN A 232 -16.95 2.62 3.35
N GLY A 233 -17.42 3.38 2.35
CA GLY A 233 -18.84 3.57 2.04
C GLY A 233 -19.56 4.62 2.89
N GLU A 234 -18.82 5.45 3.65
CA GLU A 234 -19.40 6.55 4.43
C GLU A 234 -18.36 7.65 4.71
N PRO A 235 -18.77 8.87 5.10
CA PRO A 235 -17.86 9.97 5.43
C PRO A 235 -16.70 9.58 6.35
N TYR A 236 -15.47 9.90 5.94
CA TYR A 236 -14.29 9.68 6.77
C TYR A 236 -14.19 10.76 7.85
N ARG A 237 -13.90 10.34 9.10
CA ARG A 237 -13.85 11.26 10.24
C ARG A 237 -12.47 11.87 10.42
N ILE A 238 -12.43 13.18 10.48
CA ILE A 238 -11.21 13.95 10.69
C ILE A 238 -11.37 14.95 11.84
N VAL A 239 -10.28 15.20 12.53
CA VAL A 239 -10.16 16.25 13.55
C VAL A 239 -9.06 17.21 13.16
N ARG A 240 -9.23 18.50 13.45
CA ARG A 240 -8.20 19.50 13.18
C ARG A 240 -7.14 19.49 14.28
N SER A 241 -5.88 19.31 13.91
CA SER A 241 -4.72 19.46 14.78
C SER A 241 -4.64 20.88 15.35
N LYS A 242 -4.27 20.99 16.63
CA LYS A 242 -4.15 22.29 17.29
C LYS A 242 -2.81 22.97 17.01
N HIS A 243 -1.71 22.23 16.82
CA HIS A 243 -0.40 22.85 16.56
C HIS A 243 -0.09 23.01 15.07
N SER A 244 -0.44 22.05 14.21
CA SER A 244 -0.09 22.10 12.78
C SER A 244 -1.19 22.69 11.89
N ASN A 245 -2.41 22.85 12.42
CA ASN A 245 -3.60 23.22 11.65
C ASN A 245 -3.91 22.25 10.48
N LEU A 246 -3.42 21.00 10.56
CA LEU A 246 -3.70 19.94 9.60
C LEU A 246 -4.90 19.10 10.03
N ASP A 247 -5.61 18.52 9.07
CA ASP A 247 -6.69 17.56 9.34
C ASP A 247 -6.09 16.16 9.57
N VAL A 248 -6.47 15.49 10.66
CA VAL A 248 -5.86 14.26 11.18
C VAL A 248 -6.89 13.14 11.24
N PRO A 249 -6.53 11.86 11.00
CA PRO A 249 -7.44 10.73 11.15
C PRO A 249 -8.02 10.67 12.57
N TRP A 250 -9.35 10.65 12.71
CA TRP A 250 -9.99 10.63 14.03
C TRP A 250 -9.61 9.41 14.87
N GLY A 251 -9.44 8.25 14.23
CA GLY A 251 -9.24 6.97 14.89
C GLY A 251 -7.80 6.65 15.32
N ALA A 252 -6.84 7.56 15.15
CA ALA A 252 -5.43 7.31 15.44
C ALA A 252 -5.18 6.93 16.92
N GLU A 253 -4.23 6.02 17.16
CA GLU A 253 -3.80 5.63 18.50
C GLU A 253 -2.82 6.65 19.09
N VAL A 254 -1.87 7.12 18.28
CA VAL A 254 -0.87 8.13 18.63
C VAL A 254 -0.76 9.17 17.51
N VAL A 255 -0.64 10.44 17.88
CA VAL A 255 -0.43 11.56 16.96
C VAL A 255 0.80 12.34 17.40
N LEU A 256 1.76 12.51 16.50
CA LEU A 256 2.95 13.36 16.70
C LEU A 256 2.78 14.63 15.86
N GLU A 257 2.84 15.80 16.49
CA GLU A 257 2.76 17.09 15.79
C GLU A 257 4.13 17.74 15.81
N GLY A 258 4.58 18.26 14.67
CA GLY A 258 5.92 18.79 14.51
C GLY A 258 6.11 19.50 13.17
N GLU A 259 7.35 19.60 12.76
CA GLU A 259 7.72 20.27 11.51
C GLU A 259 9.01 19.69 10.94
N ILE A 260 9.05 19.58 9.61
CA ILE A 260 10.27 19.28 8.87
C ILE A 260 11.10 20.57 8.84
N ILE A 261 12.35 20.47 9.30
CA ILE A 261 13.25 21.63 9.37
C ILE A 261 13.83 21.91 7.99
N ALA A 262 13.61 23.13 7.48
CA ALA A 262 14.08 23.53 6.17
C ALA A 262 15.62 23.54 6.11
N GLY A 263 16.19 22.95 5.05
CA GLY A 263 17.63 22.87 4.82
C GLY A 263 18.40 21.93 5.75
N GLU A 264 17.82 21.45 6.85
CA GLU A 264 18.50 20.56 7.79
C GLU A 264 18.32 19.08 7.42
N ARG A 265 19.45 18.38 7.29
CA ARG A 265 19.50 16.99 6.85
C ARG A 265 20.47 16.18 7.72
N GLU A 266 20.10 14.93 8.00
CA GLU A 266 20.96 13.96 8.67
C GLU A 266 20.98 12.64 7.89
N PHE A 267 22.00 11.79 8.10
CA PHE A 267 22.02 10.47 7.50
C PHE A 267 20.85 9.62 8.03
N GLU A 268 20.05 9.07 7.12
CA GLU A 268 19.04 8.04 7.35
C GLU A 268 19.46 6.75 6.66
N GLY A 269 19.09 5.60 7.21
CA GLY A 269 19.43 4.30 6.67
C GLY A 269 20.83 3.80 7.09
N PRO A 270 21.25 2.59 6.66
CA PRO A 270 20.53 1.69 5.76
C PRO A 270 19.21 1.16 6.32
N PHE A 271 18.34 0.70 5.42
CA PHE A 271 17.00 0.19 5.74
C PHE A 271 16.62 -0.97 4.78
N GLY A 272 16.01 -2.02 5.31
CA GLY A 272 15.48 -3.13 4.53
C GLY A 272 14.26 -2.72 3.72
N GLU A 273 14.33 -2.80 2.40
CA GLU A 273 13.27 -2.35 1.49
C GLU A 273 12.32 -3.48 1.07
N PHE A 274 11.16 -3.08 0.55
CA PHE A 274 10.13 -4.00 0.05
C PHE A 274 10.59 -4.90 -1.10
N THR A 275 11.68 -4.53 -1.79
CA THR A 275 12.30 -5.34 -2.84
C THR A 275 13.10 -6.51 -2.26
N GLY A 276 13.22 -6.61 -0.94
CA GLY A 276 14.04 -7.60 -0.23
C GLY A 276 15.53 -7.27 -0.17
N SER A 277 15.92 -6.08 -0.65
CA SER A 277 17.29 -5.56 -0.60
C SER A 277 17.41 -4.40 0.38
N TYR A 278 18.62 -4.11 0.85
CA TYR A 278 18.86 -2.90 1.65
C TYR A 278 19.10 -1.70 0.75
N SER A 279 18.52 -0.56 1.10
CA SER A 279 18.98 0.73 0.62
C SER A 279 20.15 1.23 1.47
N ASP A 280 21.08 1.93 0.83
CA ASP A 280 22.19 2.61 1.51
C ASP A 280 21.72 3.87 2.24
N ALA A 281 22.57 4.33 3.17
CA ALA A 281 22.31 5.56 3.90
C ALA A 281 22.34 6.81 2.99
N ARG A 282 21.45 7.76 3.25
CA ARG A 282 21.34 9.04 2.50
C ARG A 282 21.05 10.19 3.43
N LEU A 283 21.41 11.41 3.03
CA LEU A 283 20.99 12.61 3.73
C LEU A 283 19.48 12.81 3.54
N GLN A 284 18.75 12.88 4.65
CA GLN A 284 17.30 13.02 4.68
C GLN A 284 16.86 14.16 5.62
N PRO A 285 15.74 14.84 5.32
CA PRO A 285 15.11 15.83 6.21
C PRO A 285 14.89 15.30 7.62
N ILE A 286 15.09 16.19 8.58
CA ILE A 286 14.74 15.94 9.98
C ILE A 286 13.39 16.56 10.31
N ILE A 287 12.63 15.86 11.16
CA ILE A 287 11.42 16.37 11.79
C ILE A 287 11.72 16.62 13.25
N LYS A 288 11.26 17.77 13.76
CA LYS A 288 11.22 18.07 15.19
C LYS A 288 9.81 17.98 15.73
N ILE A 289 9.62 17.12 16.72
CA ILE A 289 8.33 16.87 17.37
C ILE A 289 8.12 17.91 18.48
N LYS A 290 6.95 18.54 18.46
CA LYS A 290 6.53 19.61 19.37
C LYS A 290 5.38 19.22 20.28
N ALA A 291 4.61 18.19 19.92
CA ALA A 291 3.59 17.63 20.79
C ALA A 291 3.36 16.14 20.46
N ILE A 292 3.00 15.37 21.48
CA ILE A 292 2.51 14.00 21.35
C ILE A 292 1.10 13.95 21.97
N TYR A 293 0.18 13.31 21.26
CA TYR A 293 -1.14 12.96 21.76
C TYR A 293 -1.34 11.46 21.62
N HIS A 294 -1.97 10.82 22.60
CA HIS A 294 -2.24 9.39 22.50
C HIS A 294 -3.45 8.95 23.33
N ARG A 295 -4.05 7.84 22.89
CA ARG A 295 -5.08 7.14 23.66
C ARG A 295 -4.49 6.49 24.91
N ASP A 296 -5.35 6.10 25.83
CA ASP A 296 -4.95 5.22 26.93
C ASP A 296 -4.60 3.83 26.38
N ASN A 297 -3.48 3.28 26.87
CA ASN A 297 -2.94 1.98 26.45
C ASN A 297 -2.83 1.90 24.91
N PRO A 298 -1.98 2.74 24.28
CA PRO A 298 -1.93 2.86 22.84
C PRO A 298 -1.50 1.54 22.18
N ILE A 299 -2.09 1.25 21.03
CA ILE A 299 -1.69 0.14 20.17
C ILE A 299 -0.79 0.69 19.06
N PHE A 300 0.47 0.27 19.08
CA PHE A 300 1.42 0.60 18.04
C PHE A 300 1.34 -0.42 16.91
N GLU A 301 0.94 0.05 15.74
CA GLU A 301 0.88 -0.76 14.54
C GLU A 301 2.21 -0.68 13.79
N HIS A 302 2.73 -1.84 13.41
CA HIS A 302 3.96 -2.00 12.65
C HIS A 302 3.72 -2.95 11.48
N LEU A 303 4.41 -2.72 10.36
CA LEU A 303 4.43 -3.65 9.24
C LEU A 303 5.80 -4.25 9.03
N TYR A 304 5.84 -5.53 8.65
CA TYR A 304 7.07 -6.12 8.12
C TYR A 304 7.21 -5.81 6.63
N LEU A 305 8.40 -5.39 6.22
CA LEU A 305 8.81 -5.31 4.82
C LEU A 305 10.19 -5.94 4.62
N GLY A 306 10.39 -6.52 3.45
CA GLY A 306 11.59 -7.28 3.12
C GLY A 306 11.34 -8.21 1.94
N VAL A 307 11.86 -9.43 2.00
CA VAL A 307 11.65 -10.43 0.94
C VAL A 307 10.16 -10.81 0.89
N SER A 308 9.53 -10.59 -0.27
CA SER A 308 8.13 -10.91 -0.56
C SER A 308 7.75 -12.37 -0.20
N TRP A 309 6.51 -12.71 0.14
CA TRP A 309 5.30 -11.88 0.25
C TRP A 309 5.11 -11.40 1.70
N THR A 310 4.87 -10.10 1.89
CA THR A 310 4.78 -9.44 3.21
C THR A 310 3.50 -8.62 3.34
N GLU A 311 3.19 -8.10 4.54
CA GLU A 311 2.07 -7.18 4.75
C GLU A 311 2.11 -5.98 3.80
N MET A 312 3.31 -5.45 3.52
CA MET A 312 3.50 -4.36 2.57
C MET A 312 2.95 -4.70 1.17
N ASP A 313 3.15 -5.95 0.71
CA ASP A 313 2.65 -6.40 -0.59
C ASP A 313 1.12 -6.47 -0.58
N TYR A 314 0.50 -6.99 0.47
CA TYR A 314 -0.97 -7.03 0.59
C TYR A 314 -1.59 -5.64 0.68
N MET A 315 -1.02 -4.73 1.49
CA MET A 315 -1.53 -3.36 1.64
C MET A 315 -1.46 -2.58 0.33
N THR A 316 -0.38 -2.75 -0.45
CA THR A 316 -0.16 -2.01 -1.70
C THR A 316 -0.84 -2.68 -2.91
N SER A 317 -1.23 -3.95 -2.79
CA SER A 317 -1.71 -4.79 -3.89
C SER A 317 -2.89 -4.19 -4.65
N ILE A 318 -4.07 -4.15 -4.03
CA ILE A 318 -5.31 -3.64 -4.64
C ILE A 318 -5.19 -2.15 -4.94
N ASN A 319 -4.43 -1.42 -4.11
CA ASN A 319 -4.15 -0.01 -4.31
C ASN A 319 -3.28 0.28 -5.55
N THR A 320 -2.50 -0.69 -6.02
CA THR A 320 -1.79 -0.58 -7.30
C THR A 320 -2.66 -1.07 -8.46
N CYS A 321 -3.40 -2.15 -8.25
CA CYS A 321 -4.27 -2.76 -9.27
C CYS A 321 -5.37 -1.79 -9.75
N VAL A 322 -6.11 -1.17 -8.84
CA VAL A 322 -7.33 -0.43 -9.18
C VAL A 322 -7.05 0.87 -9.92
N PRO A 323 -6.13 1.75 -9.48
CA PRO A 323 -5.82 2.97 -10.24
C PRO A 323 -5.28 2.68 -11.64
N LEU A 324 -4.39 1.69 -11.78
CA LEU A 324 -3.94 1.22 -13.10
C LEU A 324 -5.11 0.73 -13.94
N TYR A 325 -6.01 -0.05 -13.34
CA TYR A 325 -7.22 -0.51 -14.02
C TYR A 325 -8.09 0.66 -14.48
N GLN A 326 -8.38 1.65 -13.64
CA GLN A 326 -9.21 2.80 -14.02
C GLN A 326 -8.57 3.60 -15.18
N GLN A 327 -7.28 3.91 -15.08
CA GLN A 327 -6.54 4.66 -16.09
C GLN A 327 -6.44 3.91 -17.43
N LEU A 328 -6.33 2.57 -17.38
CA LEU A 328 -6.34 1.73 -18.57
C LEU A 328 -7.74 1.58 -19.14
N LYS A 329 -8.77 1.40 -18.29
CA LYS A 329 -10.16 1.21 -18.69
C LYS A 329 -10.74 2.46 -19.36
N GLU A 330 -10.34 3.64 -18.91
CA GLU A 330 -10.68 4.92 -19.53
C GLU A 330 -10.18 4.99 -20.99
N ALA A 331 -8.94 4.57 -21.24
CA ALA A 331 -8.36 4.55 -22.59
C ALA A 331 -8.81 3.35 -23.43
N PHE A 332 -9.03 2.21 -22.78
CA PHE A 332 -9.30 0.91 -23.38
C PHE A 332 -10.41 0.17 -22.60
N PRO A 333 -11.69 0.39 -22.97
CA PRO A 333 -12.82 -0.31 -22.35
C PRO A 333 -12.74 -1.84 -22.41
N GLU A 334 -11.89 -2.39 -23.27
CA GLU A 334 -11.63 -3.82 -23.45
C GLU A 334 -10.86 -4.46 -22.28
N VAL A 335 -10.17 -3.67 -21.45
CA VAL A 335 -9.42 -4.18 -20.29
C VAL A 335 -10.40 -4.76 -19.27
N GLN A 336 -10.25 -6.03 -18.90
CA GLN A 336 -11.15 -6.73 -17.99
C GLN A 336 -10.71 -6.61 -16.54
N ALA A 337 -9.42 -6.74 -16.28
CA ALA A 337 -8.84 -6.67 -14.95
C ALA A 337 -7.32 -6.44 -15.02
N VAL A 338 -6.76 -5.90 -13.95
CA VAL A 338 -5.32 -5.67 -13.78
C VAL A 338 -4.89 -6.29 -12.45
N ASN A 339 -3.93 -7.20 -12.50
CA ASN A 339 -3.20 -7.68 -11.33
C ASN A 339 -1.80 -7.07 -11.35
N ALA A 340 -1.56 -6.11 -10.46
CA ALA A 340 -0.25 -5.48 -10.26
C ALA A 340 0.25 -5.70 -8.81
N MET A 341 -0.01 -6.90 -8.26
CA MET A 341 0.26 -7.20 -6.85
C MET A 341 1.72 -7.62 -6.61
N TYR A 342 2.42 -8.07 -7.65
CA TYR A 342 3.77 -8.62 -7.53
C TYR A 342 4.80 -7.51 -7.32
N THR A 343 5.36 -7.47 -6.10
CA THR A 343 6.38 -6.50 -5.67
C THR A 343 5.94 -5.07 -5.99
N GLN A 344 4.76 -4.69 -5.48
CA GLN A 344 4.15 -3.35 -5.65
C GLN A 344 3.94 -2.92 -7.11
N GLY A 345 3.70 -3.86 -8.03
CA GLY A 345 3.40 -3.54 -9.43
C GLY A 345 4.61 -3.44 -10.34
N LEU A 346 5.80 -3.85 -9.89
CA LEU A 346 6.94 -4.09 -10.78
C LEU A 346 6.58 -5.10 -11.87
N VAL A 347 5.72 -6.08 -11.56
CA VAL A 347 5.07 -6.93 -12.56
C VAL A 347 3.56 -6.68 -12.55
N ALA A 348 3.02 -6.35 -13.72
CA ALA A 348 1.59 -6.21 -13.95
C ALA A 348 1.10 -7.25 -14.96
N ILE A 349 -0.05 -7.86 -14.69
CA ILE A 349 -0.74 -8.80 -15.56
C ILE A 349 -2.09 -8.17 -15.92
N ILE A 350 -2.33 -7.97 -17.22
CA ILE A 350 -3.50 -7.25 -17.72
C ILE A 350 -4.31 -8.21 -18.59
N SER A 351 -5.55 -8.47 -18.18
CA SER A 351 -6.50 -9.22 -18.99
C SER A 351 -7.28 -8.27 -19.88
N THR A 352 -7.37 -8.56 -21.18
CA THR A 352 -8.03 -7.67 -22.15
C THR A 352 -8.67 -8.43 -23.30
N LYS A 353 -9.77 -7.88 -23.82
CA LYS A 353 -10.40 -8.37 -25.04
C LYS A 353 -9.67 -7.80 -26.26
N THR A 354 -8.79 -8.59 -26.87
CA THR A 354 -8.03 -8.16 -28.05
C THR A 354 -8.95 -7.82 -29.23
N ARG A 355 -8.83 -6.63 -29.82
CA ARG A 355 -9.64 -6.20 -30.97
C ARG A 355 -9.08 -6.66 -32.31
N PHE A 356 -7.78 -6.48 -32.47
CA PHE A 356 -7.01 -6.72 -33.68
C PHE A 356 -5.55 -6.99 -33.27
N GLY A 357 -4.74 -7.52 -34.18
CA GLY A 357 -3.33 -7.81 -33.94
C GLY A 357 -2.52 -6.57 -33.51
N GLY A 358 -1.62 -6.73 -32.54
CA GLY A 358 -0.79 -5.66 -31.96
C GLY A 358 -1.47 -4.83 -30.88
N PHE A 359 -2.77 -5.05 -30.60
CA PHE A 359 -3.51 -4.27 -29.62
C PHE A 359 -2.99 -4.44 -28.17
N ALA A 360 -2.57 -5.66 -27.80
CA ALA A 360 -2.00 -5.93 -26.48
C ALA A 360 -0.72 -5.12 -26.21
N LYS A 361 0.10 -4.89 -27.24
CA LYS A 361 1.30 -4.03 -27.16
C LYS A 361 0.95 -2.58 -26.83
N ALA A 362 -0.14 -2.05 -27.40
CA ALA A 362 -0.62 -0.71 -27.07
C ALA A 362 -1.09 -0.60 -25.61
N ILE A 363 -1.77 -1.63 -25.09
CA ILE A 363 -2.16 -1.71 -23.68
C ILE A 363 -0.92 -1.75 -22.77
N GLY A 364 0.06 -2.60 -23.09
CA GLY A 364 1.31 -2.68 -22.35
C GLY A 364 2.06 -1.35 -22.30
N MET A 365 2.18 -0.67 -23.44
CA MET A 365 2.79 0.67 -23.53
C MET A 365 2.04 1.70 -22.70
N ARG A 366 0.71 1.70 -22.74
CA ARG A 366 -0.09 2.61 -21.91
C ARG A 366 0.10 2.34 -20.44
N ALA A 367 0.08 1.07 -20.02
CA ALA A 367 0.27 0.71 -18.61
C ALA A 367 1.56 1.30 -18.05
N MET A 368 2.68 1.16 -18.78
CA MET A 368 3.99 1.68 -18.40
C MET A 368 4.12 3.22 -18.41
N THR A 369 3.18 3.92 -19.04
CA THR A 369 3.19 5.38 -19.20
C THR A 369 2.06 6.07 -18.43
N THR A 370 1.25 5.31 -17.70
CA THR A 370 0.34 5.87 -16.71
C THR A 370 1.11 6.53 -15.55
N PRO A 371 0.53 7.53 -14.84
CA PRO A 371 1.21 8.15 -13.70
C PRO A 371 1.75 7.15 -12.69
N HIS A 372 0.98 6.10 -12.36
CA HIS A 372 1.44 5.03 -11.46
C HIS A 372 2.44 4.08 -12.13
N GLY A 373 2.16 3.63 -13.36
CA GLY A 373 2.99 2.65 -14.06
C GLY A 373 4.37 3.16 -14.49
N LEU A 374 4.60 4.48 -14.51
CA LEU A 374 5.91 5.08 -14.75
C LEU A 374 6.95 4.59 -13.75
N GLY A 375 6.62 4.60 -12.46
CA GLY A 375 7.51 4.14 -11.39
C GLY A 375 7.57 2.61 -11.25
N TYR A 376 6.48 1.91 -11.60
CA TYR A 376 6.34 0.50 -11.25
C TYR A 376 6.42 -0.43 -12.46
N CYS A 377 5.35 -0.51 -13.28
CA CYS A 377 5.16 -1.51 -14.34
C CYS A 377 6.40 -1.74 -15.21
N LYS A 378 7.30 -2.62 -14.75
CA LYS A 378 8.57 -2.92 -15.38
C LYS A 378 8.41 -4.07 -16.34
N LEU A 379 7.70 -5.10 -15.88
CA LEU A 379 7.25 -6.23 -16.69
C LEU A 379 5.73 -6.15 -16.81
N VAL A 380 5.21 -6.12 -18.03
CA VAL A 380 3.76 -6.14 -18.28
C VAL A 380 3.42 -7.36 -19.10
N ILE A 381 2.62 -8.26 -18.54
CA ILE A 381 2.10 -9.44 -19.22
C ILE A 381 0.67 -9.14 -19.64
N VAL A 382 0.36 -9.24 -20.93
CA VAL A 382 -1.00 -9.04 -21.43
C VAL A 382 -1.59 -10.39 -21.83
N VAL A 383 -2.76 -10.72 -21.30
CA VAL A 383 -3.46 -12.00 -21.50
C VAL A 383 -4.86 -11.78 -22.05
N ASP A 384 -5.43 -12.82 -22.65
CA ASP A 384 -6.81 -12.79 -23.16
C ASP A 384 -7.85 -12.54 -22.05
N ASP A 385 -9.06 -12.12 -22.44
CA ASP A 385 -10.18 -11.77 -21.55
C ASP A 385 -10.74 -12.97 -20.76
N PHE A 386 -10.54 -14.19 -21.24
CA PHE A 386 -10.92 -15.41 -20.53
C PHE A 386 -9.88 -15.89 -19.51
N ILE A 387 -8.71 -15.25 -19.46
CA ILE A 387 -7.64 -15.57 -18.51
C ILE A 387 -7.78 -14.67 -17.30
N ASP A 388 -7.96 -15.28 -16.12
CA ASP A 388 -8.01 -14.53 -14.87
C ASP A 388 -6.60 -14.09 -14.46
N PRO A 389 -6.29 -12.77 -14.43
CA PRO A 389 -4.96 -12.31 -14.07
C PRO A 389 -4.60 -12.58 -12.61
N PHE A 390 -5.58 -12.91 -11.75
CA PHE A 390 -5.35 -13.35 -10.37
C PHE A 390 -5.11 -14.87 -10.24
N ASN A 391 -5.20 -15.62 -11.34
CA ASN A 391 -4.93 -17.06 -11.39
C ASN A 391 -3.60 -17.34 -12.10
N LEU A 392 -2.51 -17.38 -11.32
CA LEU A 392 -1.17 -17.56 -11.85
C LEU A 392 -1.02 -18.83 -12.74
N PRO A 393 -1.58 -20.00 -12.40
CA PRO A 393 -1.60 -21.15 -13.32
C PRO A 393 -2.15 -20.84 -14.72
N GLN A 394 -3.25 -20.08 -14.83
CA GLN A 394 -3.80 -19.69 -16.14
C GLN A 394 -2.86 -18.72 -16.88
N VAL A 395 -2.25 -17.78 -16.17
CA VAL A 395 -1.28 -16.84 -16.75
C VAL A 395 -0.05 -17.57 -17.27
N MET A 396 0.51 -18.52 -16.50
CA MET A 396 1.65 -19.33 -16.92
C MET A 396 1.31 -20.24 -18.10
N TRP A 397 0.08 -20.75 -18.17
CA TRP A 397 -0.42 -21.44 -19.36
C TRP A 397 -0.48 -20.52 -20.58
N ALA A 398 -0.95 -19.28 -20.42
CA ALA A 398 -0.94 -18.28 -21.49
C ALA A 398 0.48 -18.04 -22.02
N LEU A 399 1.41 -17.75 -21.11
CA LEU A 399 2.82 -17.50 -21.41
C LEU A 399 3.46 -18.66 -22.16
N SER A 400 3.24 -19.89 -21.71
CA SER A 400 3.87 -21.09 -22.29
C SER A 400 3.30 -21.53 -23.64
N THR A 401 2.09 -21.11 -23.99
CA THR A 401 1.39 -21.61 -25.20
C THR A 401 1.10 -20.54 -26.24
N ARG A 402 1.15 -19.26 -25.87
CA ARG A 402 0.81 -18.14 -26.76
C ARG A 402 1.98 -17.22 -27.07
N VAL A 403 3.05 -17.20 -26.28
CA VAL A 403 4.18 -16.30 -26.52
C VAL A 403 5.10 -16.89 -27.59
N ALA A 404 5.29 -16.15 -28.68
CA ALA A 404 6.35 -16.31 -29.67
C ALA A 404 7.44 -15.26 -29.38
N PRO A 405 8.57 -15.63 -28.77
CA PRO A 405 9.53 -14.67 -28.22
C PRO A 405 10.06 -13.62 -29.20
N ASP A 406 10.21 -13.96 -30.48
CA ASP A 406 10.66 -13.06 -31.55
C ASP A 406 9.63 -11.97 -31.91
N GLN A 407 8.36 -12.19 -31.60
CA GLN A 407 7.25 -11.30 -31.99
C GLN A 407 6.58 -10.61 -30.80
N ASP A 408 6.60 -11.25 -29.62
CA ASP A 408 5.75 -10.86 -28.48
C ASP A 408 6.50 -10.23 -27.32
N LEU A 409 7.83 -10.21 -27.37
CA LEU A 409 8.68 -9.56 -26.37
C LEU A 409 9.05 -8.17 -26.87
N ILE A 410 8.45 -7.15 -26.26
CA ILE A 410 8.74 -5.74 -26.60
C ILE A 410 9.56 -5.14 -25.48
N MET A 411 10.86 -4.99 -25.72
CA MET A 411 11.77 -4.35 -24.79
C MET A 411 11.85 -2.86 -25.06
N ILE A 412 11.67 -2.05 -24.02
CA ILE A 412 11.79 -0.60 -24.04
C ILE A 412 13.05 -0.24 -23.26
N PRO A 413 14.13 0.20 -23.94
CA PRO A 413 15.37 0.54 -23.26
C PRO A 413 15.25 1.86 -22.50
N ASN A 414 16.05 2.00 -21.44
CA ASN A 414 16.27 3.23 -20.66
C ASN A 414 14.99 3.96 -20.21
N ALA A 415 14.01 3.22 -19.73
CA ALA A 415 12.77 3.76 -19.19
C ALA A 415 12.86 4.02 -17.67
N SER A 416 12.04 4.96 -17.20
CA SER A 416 11.92 5.28 -15.76
C SER A 416 11.38 4.08 -14.98
N VAL A 417 11.89 3.91 -13.76
CA VAL A 417 11.37 3.00 -12.73
C VAL A 417 11.64 3.66 -11.37
N LEU A 418 11.06 3.15 -10.29
CA LEU A 418 11.37 3.64 -8.96
C LEU A 418 12.86 3.40 -8.63
N SER A 419 13.46 4.32 -7.89
CA SER A 419 14.89 4.26 -7.57
C SER A 419 15.29 3.08 -6.67
N LEU A 420 14.32 2.40 -6.05
CA LEU A 420 14.54 1.21 -5.24
C LEU A 420 14.52 -0.10 -6.05
N ASP A 421 14.26 -0.07 -7.38
CA ASP A 421 14.45 -1.26 -8.22
C ASP A 421 15.92 -1.69 -8.16
N PRO A 422 16.23 -2.87 -7.57
CA PRO A 422 17.61 -3.31 -7.33
C PRO A 422 18.38 -3.62 -8.63
N SER A 423 17.68 -3.72 -9.75
CA SER A 423 18.28 -3.97 -11.07
C SER A 423 18.25 -2.75 -11.99
N SER A 424 17.91 -1.57 -11.47
CA SER A 424 18.03 -0.31 -12.20
C SER A 424 19.47 0.20 -12.22
N GLN A 425 19.91 0.73 -13.35
CA GLN A 425 21.25 1.28 -13.53
C GLN A 425 21.22 2.45 -14.55
N PRO A 426 21.49 3.71 -14.13
CA PRO A 426 21.59 4.16 -12.73
C PRO A 426 20.28 3.95 -11.96
N PRO A 427 20.26 4.10 -10.62
CA PRO A 427 19.04 3.98 -9.83
C PRO A 427 17.88 4.80 -10.43
N GLY A 428 16.76 4.13 -10.70
CA GLY A 428 15.56 4.73 -11.31
C GLY A 428 15.48 4.65 -12.84
N ILE A 429 16.47 4.06 -13.51
CA ILE A 429 16.45 3.81 -14.96
C ILE A 429 16.68 2.32 -15.22
N THR A 430 15.80 1.68 -15.99
CA THR A 430 15.93 0.25 -16.35
C THR A 430 15.40 -0.02 -17.76
N HIS A 431 15.42 -1.27 -18.19
CA HIS A 431 14.69 -1.71 -19.38
C HIS A 431 13.36 -2.30 -18.96
N LYS A 432 12.28 -1.90 -19.63
CA LYS A 432 10.94 -2.46 -19.41
C LYS A 432 10.62 -3.49 -20.49
N LEU A 433 9.77 -4.47 -20.16
CA LEU A 433 9.38 -5.54 -21.06
C LEU A 433 7.86 -5.71 -21.08
N ILE A 434 7.28 -5.69 -22.27
CA ILE A 434 5.91 -6.13 -22.51
C ILE A 434 5.99 -7.56 -23.06
N ILE A 435 5.16 -8.44 -22.51
CA ILE A 435 4.98 -9.82 -22.96
C ILE A 435 3.54 -9.96 -23.45
N ASP A 436 3.37 -10.07 -24.76
CA ASP A 436 2.08 -10.34 -25.39
C ASP A 436 1.78 -11.84 -25.33
N ALA A 437 0.95 -12.25 -24.37
CA ALA A 437 0.48 -13.62 -24.21
C ALA A 437 -0.98 -13.76 -24.65
N THR A 438 -1.45 -12.89 -25.55
CA THR A 438 -2.81 -12.96 -26.09
C THR A 438 -2.90 -13.89 -27.30
N THR A 439 -4.11 -14.32 -27.61
CA THR A 439 -4.39 -15.12 -28.80
C THR A 439 -4.18 -14.25 -30.05
N PRO A 440 -3.35 -14.67 -31.02
CA PRO A 440 -3.07 -13.88 -32.21
C PRO A 440 -4.35 -13.52 -32.97
N LYS A 441 -4.45 -12.26 -33.43
CA LYS A 441 -5.58 -11.79 -34.24
C LYS A 441 -5.10 -11.07 -35.48
N ALA A 442 -5.88 -11.15 -36.56
CA ALA A 442 -5.59 -10.40 -37.78
C ALA A 442 -5.37 -8.90 -37.46
N PRO A 443 -4.37 -8.23 -38.06
CA PRO A 443 -3.54 -8.70 -39.18
C PRO A 443 -2.26 -9.48 -38.79
N GLU A 444 -2.09 -9.92 -37.54
CA GLU A 444 -0.96 -10.78 -37.17
C GLU A 444 -0.99 -12.09 -37.96
N SER A 445 0.18 -12.53 -38.41
CA SER A 445 0.35 -13.77 -39.15
C SER A 445 1.06 -14.79 -38.27
N ARG A 446 0.31 -15.77 -37.75
CA ARG A 446 0.85 -16.96 -37.10
C ARG A 446 0.28 -18.20 -37.75
N SER A 447 0.91 -18.65 -38.83
CA SER A 447 0.44 -19.75 -39.69
C SER A 447 0.19 -21.07 -38.94
N ASN A 448 0.85 -21.28 -37.79
CA ASN A 448 0.76 -22.52 -37.02
C ASN A 448 -0.06 -22.38 -35.73
N PHE A 449 -0.73 -21.25 -35.48
CA PHE A 449 -1.55 -21.09 -34.27
C PHE A 449 -2.88 -21.83 -34.42
N ALA A 450 -3.05 -22.92 -33.67
CA ALA A 450 -4.26 -23.73 -33.69
C ALA A 450 -5.37 -23.14 -32.79
N PRO A 451 -6.66 -23.39 -33.10
CA PRO A 451 -7.76 -23.06 -32.20
C PRO A 451 -7.59 -23.71 -30.83
N SER A 452 -8.07 -23.03 -29.78
CA SER A 452 -8.08 -23.59 -28.43
C SER A 452 -9.07 -24.74 -28.30
N VAL A 453 -8.74 -25.72 -27.47
CA VAL A 453 -9.66 -26.82 -27.12
C VAL A 453 -10.81 -26.28 -26.27
N GLU A 454 -12.05 -26.53 -26.68
CA GLU A 454 -13.23 -26.15 -25.91
C GLU A 454 -13.47 -27.10 -24.74
N ALA A 455 -13.99 -26.57 -23.63
CA ALA A 455 -14.40 -27.40 -22.50
C ALA A 455 -15.55 -28.34 -22.93
N PRO A 456 -15.64 -29.57 -22.39
CA PRO A 456 -16.77 -30.45 -22.63
C PRO A 456 -18.12 -29.78 -22.32
N ARG A 457 -19.16 -30.13 -23.09
CA ARG A 457 -20.48 -29.46 -23.07
C ARG A 457 -21.10 -29.29 -21.67
N ASP A 458 -20.93 -30.28 -20.80
CA ASP A 458 -21.58 -30.32 -19.48
C ASP A 458 -20.68 -29.86 -18.31
N THR A 459 -19.50 -29.28 -18.59
CA THR A 459 -18.54 -28.87 -17.54
C THR A 459 -19.18 -27.98 -16.47
N LYS A 460 -19.94 -26.93 -16.86
CA LYS A 460 -20.62 -26.03 -15.91
C LYS A 460 -21.65 -26.74 -15.02
N LYS A 461 -22.36 -27.73 -15.58
CA LYS A 461 -23.33 -28.53 -14.81
C LYS A 461 -22.60 -29.32 -13.73
N TRP A 462 -21.49 -29.96 -14.08
CA TRP A 462 -20.67 -30.72 -13.14
C TRP A 462 -20.01 -29.85 -12.08
N GLU A 463 -19.49 -28.67 -12.44
CA GLU A 463 -18.97 -27.71 -11.46
C GLU A 463 -19.98 -27.38 -10.37
N ASN A 464 -21.25 -27.13 -10.73
CA ASN A 464 -22.30 -26.84 -9.76
C ASN A 464 -22.63 -28.03 -8.87
N ILE A 465 -22.67 -29.25 -9.44
CA ILE A 465 -22.87 -30.48 -8.68
C ILE A 465 -21.75 -30.65 -7.64
N LEU A 466 -20.48 -30.51 -8.08
CA LEU A 466 -19.32 -30.65 -7.21
C LEU A 466 -19.28 -29.60 -6.11
N LYS A 467 -19.57 -28.33 -6.42
CA LYS A 467 -19.66 -27.25 -5.43
C LYS A 467 -20.68 -27.55 -4.34
N ASN A 468 -21.83 -28.15 -4.68
CA ASN A 468 -22.85 -28.52 -3.70
C ASN A 468 -22.44 -29.72 -2.84
N LEU A 469 -21.65 -30.65 -3.40
CA LEU A 469 -21.11 -31.79 -2.66
C LEU A 469 -20.00 -31.38 -1.68
N ILE A 470 -19.15 -30.40 -2.04
CA ILE A 470 -18.05 -29.90 -1.19
C ILE A 470 -18.56 -29.05 -0.01
N LYS A 471 -19.73 -28.41 -0.16
CA LYS A 471 -20.34 -27.57 0.90
C LYS A 471 -21.05 -28.37 2.01
N LYS A 472 -21.24 -29.68 1.82
CA LYS A 472 -21.77 -30.61 2.83
C LYS A 472 -20.62 -31.29 3.54
#